data_AF-A0A927NWB1-F1
#
_entry.id   AF-A0A927NWB1-F1
#
_cell.length_a   1.000
_cell.length_b   1.000
_cell.length_c   1.000
_cell.angle_alpha   90.00
_cell.angle_beta   90.00
_cell.angle_gamma   90.00
#
_symmetry.space_group_name_H-M   'P 1'
#
loop_
_entity.id
_entity.type
_entity.pdbx_description
1 polymer ?
#
loop_
_entity_poly.entity_id
_entity_poly.type
_entity_poly.pdbx_seq_one_letter_code
_entity_poly.pdbx_strand_id
1 'polypeptide(L)' 'MRCGCPECGTYMIQSESLQIACVCPDCGMRCNACMGTNSVISREDLLKMKSTEWFIHDEKPSEEDEPIPARMRPAED' A
#
# COMPACT_ATOMS: atom_id res chain seq x y z
N MET A 1 9.58 -3.43 8.21
CA MET A 1 9.02 -2.28 8.96
C MET A 1 8.54 -2.80 10.32
N ARG A 2 8.69 -2.03 11.40
CA ARG A 2 8.22 -2.41 12.75
C ARG A 2 7.24 -1.34 13.25
N CYS A 3 6.05 -1.77 13.67
CA CYS A 3 4.91 -0.89 13.95
C CYS A 3 4.73 -0.65 15.46
N GLY A 4 4.26 0.53 15.84
CA GLY A 4 3.57 0.73 17.11
C GLY A 4 2.11 0.29 17.00
N CYS A 5 1.53 -0.23 18.09
CA CYS A 5 0.12 -0.62 18.12
C CYS A 5 -0.78 0.63 18.01
N PRO A 6 -1.73 0.69 17.07
CA PRO A 6 -2.61 1.86 16.94
C PRO A 6 -3.57 2.02 18.13
N GLU A 7 -3.85 0.94 18.86
CA GLU A 7 -4.77 0.95 20.00
C GLU A 7 -4.11 1.44 21.30
N CYS A 8 -2.86 1.07 21.54
CA CYS A 8 -2.19 1.31 22.83
C CYS A 8 -0.76 1.87 22.73
N GLY A 9 -0.23 2.06 21.52
CA GLY A 9 1.12 2.56 21.29
C GLY A 9 2.24 1.54 21.50
N THR A 10 1.96 0.40 22.14
CA THR A 10 2.97 -0.63 22.42
C THR A 10 3.63 -1.15 21.15
N TYR A 11 4.93 -1.32 21.21
CA TYR A 11 5.73 -1.87 20.12
C TYR A 11 5.28 -3.29 19.76
N MET A 12 4.96 -3.51 18.48
CA MET A 12 4.39 -4.78 18.03
C MET A 12 5.47 -5.79 17.60
N ILE A 13 5.16 -7.08 17.78
CA ILE A 13 6.03 -8.20 17.41
C ILE A 13 5.57 -8.77 16.06
N GLN A 14 6.49 -8.98 15.14
CA GLN A 14 6.15 -9.61 13.86
C GLN A 14 5.90 -11.10 14.04
N SER A 15 4.74 -11.58 13.58
CA SER A 15 4.40 -12.99 13.49
C SER A 15 4.82 -13.53 12.12
N GLU A 16 5.68 -14.54 12.11
CA GLU A 16 6.18 -15.21 10.90
C GLU A 16 5.40 -16.50 10.56
N SER A 17 4.28 -16.72 11.25
CA SER A 17 3.32 -17.79 10.95
C SER A 17 2.69 -17.66 9.55
N LEU A 18 1.89 -18.65 9.13
CA LEU A 18 1.09 -18.62 7.89
C LEU A 18 0.26 -17.33 7.69
N GLN A 19 -0.13 -16.67 8.79
CA GLN A 19 -0.83 -15.39 8.78
C GLN A 19 0.13 -14.28 9.19
N ILE A 20 0.92 -13.79 8.23
CA ILE A 20 1.95 -12.77 8.46
C ILE A 20 1.29 -11.46 8.89
N ALA A 21 1.59 -11.03 10.11
CA ALA A 21 1.07 -9.79 10.71
C ALA A 21 1.96 -9.36 11.89
N CYS A 22 1.94 -8.09 12.26
CA CYS A 22 2.41 -7.63 13.55
C CYS A 22 1.33 -7.89 14.62
N VAL A 23 1.70 -8.40 15.78
CA VAL A 23 0.79 -8.67 16.91
C VAL A 23 1.22 -7.84 18.12
N CYS A 24 0.26 -7.12 18.73
CA CYS A 24 0.51 -6.38 19.96
C CYS A 24 0.59 -7.36 21.16
N PRO A 25 1.65 -7.32 21.97
CA PRO A 25 1.75 -8.20 23.14
C PRO A 25 0.79 -7.82 24.27
N ASP A 26 0.34 -6.56 24.33
CA ASP A 26 -0.47 -6.07 25.46
C ASP A 26 -1.97 -6.26 25.21
N CYS A 27 -2.44 -5.93 24.00
CA CYS A 27 -3.87 -5.99 23.66
C CYS A 27 -4.24 -7.03 22.59
N GLY A 28 -3.26 -7.72 21.99
CA GLY A 28 -3.49 -8.78 21.01
C GLY A 28 -3.88 -8.31 19.61
N MET A 29 -3.99 -7.00 19.35
CA MET A 29 -4.34 -6.46 18.03
C MET A 29 -3.35 -6.97 16.95
N ARG A 30 -3.87 -7.39 15.79
CA ARG A 30 -3.09 -7.88 14.63
C ARG A 30 -3.12 -6.88 13.46
N CYS A 31 -1.97 -6.36 13.04
CA CYS A 31 -1.81 -5.36 11.97
C CYS A 31 -1.03 -5.93 10.78
N ASN A 32 -1.48 -5.68 9.56
CA ASN A 32 -0.78 -6.06 8.32
C ASN A 32 -0.62 -4.91 7.30
N ALA A 33 -0.92 -3.66 7.70
CA ALA A 33 -0.90 -2.50 6.82
C ALA A 33 0.46 -2.28 6.13
N CYS A 34 1.56 -2.41 6.88
CA CYS A 34 2.91 -2.20 6.34
C CYS A 34 3.45 -3.38 5.53
N MET A 35 2.74 -4.52 5.50
CA MET A 35 3.25 -5.76 4.90
C MET A 35 2.82 -5.92 3.44
N GLY A 36 1.94 -5.05 2.92
CA GLY A 36 1.50 -5.07 1.53
C GLY A 36 0.65 -6.30 1.15
N THR A 37 0.26 -7.14 2.12
CA THR A 37 -0.47 -8.39 1.90
C THR A 37 -1.98 -8.21 1.83
N ASN A 38 -2.50 -7.02 2.11
CA ASN A 38 -3.93 -6.75 2.24
C ASN A 38 -4.42 -5.55 1.42
N SER A 39 -3.64 -5.13 0.42
CA SER A 39 -3.91 -3.95 -0.41
C SER A 39 -4.13 -4.27 -1.89
N VAL A 40 -4.47 -5.52 -2.22
CA VAL A 40 -4.82 -5.86 -3.60
C VAL A 40 -6.23 -5.37 -3.87
N ILE A 41 -6.34 -4.34 -4.70
CA ILE A 41 -7.60 -3.78 -5.15
C ILE A 41 -7.84 -4.16 -6.62
N SER A 42 -9.09 -4.46 -6.98
CA SER A 42 -9.45 -4.82 -8.35
C SER A 42 -9.28 -3.63 -9.30
N ARG A 43 -9.11 -3.92 -10.60
CA ARG A 43 -9.02 -2.86 -11.62
C ARG A 43 -10.31 -2.04 -11.67
N GLU A 44 -11.45 -2.69 -11.49
CA GLU A 44 -12.77 -2.07 -11.49
C GLU A 44 -12.94 -1.12 -10.30
N ASP A 45 -12.49 -1.53 -9.11
CA ASP A 45 -12.57 -0.69 -7.91
C ASP A 45 -11.59 0.49 -7.97
N LEU A 46 -10.41 0.30 -8.58
CA LEU A 46 -9.50 1.41 -8.91
C LEU A 46 -10.16 2.43 -9.84
N LEU A 47 -10.90 1.99 -10.86
CA LEU A 47 -11.58 2.90 -11.79
C LEU A 47 -12.67 3.73 -11.11
N LYS A 48 -13.41 3.15 -10.16
CA LYS A 48 -14.43 3.87 -9.38
C LYS A 48 -13.84 5.00 -8.53
N MET A 49 -12.58 4.87 -8.11
CA MET A 49 -11.91 5.88 -7.30
C MET A 49 -11.32 7.05 -8.13
N LYS A 50 -11.28 6.97 -9.46
CA LYS A 50 -10.72 8.04 -10.31
C LYS A 50 -11.44 9.38 -10.16
N SER A 51 -12.71 9.37 -9.77
CA SER A 51 -13.53 10.59 -9.63
C SER A 51 -13.50 11.17 -8.23
N THR A 52 -12.66 10.67 -7.33
CA THR A 52 -12.58 11.20 -5.96
C THR A 52 -11.78 12.49 -5.96
N GLU A 53 -12.27 13.52 -5.26
CA GLU A 53 -11.68 14.87 -5.27
C GLU A 53 -10.18 14.87 -4.90
N TRP A 54 -9.75 13.95 -4.03
CA TRP A 54 -8.35 13.81 -3.61
C TRP A 54 -7.43 13.08 -4.61
N PHE A 55 -7.97 12.52 -5.70
CA PHE A 55 -7.19 11.97 -6.82
C PHE A 55 -6.94 13.00 -7.92
N ILE A 56 -7.61 14.15 -7.87
CA ILE A 56 -7.42 15.22 -8.85
C ILE A 56 -6.17 16.01 -8.44
N HIS A 57 -5.02 15.61 -8.99
CA HIS A 57 -3.82 16.44 -8.94
C HIS A 57 -3.98 17.59 -9.94
N ASP A 58 -4.02 18.83 -9.44
CA ASP A 58 -3.93 20.07 -10.24
C ASP A 58 -2.49 20.33 -10.76
N GLU A 59 -1.65 19.29 -10.87
CA GLU A 59 -0.35 19.39 -11.52
C GLU A 59 -0.58 19.43 -13.04
N LYS A 60 -0.63 20.65 -13.58
CA LYS A 60 -0.33 20.85 -15.00
C LYS A 60 1.04 20.21 -15.25
N PRO A 61 1.17 19.30 -16.23
CA PRO A 61 2.48 18.84 -16.65
C PRO A 61 3.33 20.07 -16.91
N SER A 62 4.50 20.15 -16.29
CA SER A 62 5.44 21.18 -16.66
C SER A 62 5.83 20.91 -18.11
N GLU A 63 6.06 21.95 -18.91
CA GLU A 63 6.41 21.80 -20.33
C GLU A 63 7.72 21.01 -20.54
N GLU A 64 8.41 20.64 -19.46
CA GLU A 64 9.69 19.94 -19.39
C GLU A 64 9.57 18.43 -19.09
N ASP A 65 8.36 17.92 -18.85
CA ASP A 65 8.13 16.49 -18.61
C ASP A 65 8.19 15.70 -19.93
N GLU A 66 9.40 15.34 -20.39
CA GLU A 66 9.55 14.39 -21.49
C GLU A 66 8.83 13.06 -21.17
N PRO A 67 8.12 12.46 -22.14
CA PRO A 67 7.38 11.23 -21.91
C PRO A 67 8.33 10.11 -21.47
N ILE A 68 8.12 9.60 -20.26
CA ILE A 68 8.84 8.42 -19.77
C ILE A 68 8.57 7.27 -20.76
N PRO A 69 9.60 6.72 -21.43
CA PRO A 69 9.40 5.64 -22.37
C PRO A 69 8.77 4.47 -21.63
N ALA A 70 7.69 3.93 -22.18
CA ALA A 70 7.04 2.73 -21.65
C ALA A 70 8.11 1.64 -21.55
N ARG A 71 8.53 1.30 -20.32
CA ARG A 71 9.49 0.22 -20.08
C ARG A 71 9.02 -1.01 -20.85
N MET A 72 9.91 -1.52 -21.70
CA MET A 72 9.72 -2.76 -22.45
C MET A 72 9.15 -3.83 -21.52
N ARG A 73 7.97 -4.35 -21.84
CA ARG A 73 7.54 -5.64 -21.28
C ARG A 73 8.65 -6.64 -21.62
N PRO A 74 9.22 -7.39 -20.66
CA PRO A 74 10.07 -8.51 -21.04
C PRO A 74 9.23 -9.45 -21.93
N ALA A 75 9.80 -9.87 -23.06
CA ALA A 75 9.21 -10.91 -23.87
C ALA A 75 9.12 -12.16 -23.00
N GLU A 76 7.89 -12.65 -22.81
CA GLU A 76 7.64 -13.96 -22.21
C GLU A 76 8.16 -15.00 -23.21
N ASP A 77 9.09 -15.87 -22.75
CA ASP A 77 9.60 -17.03 -23.50
C ASP A 77 8.73 -18.25 -23.21
#